data_AF-A0A535SLB2-F1
#
_entry.id   AF-A0A535SLB2-F1
#
_cell.length_a   1.000
_cell.length_b   1.000
_cell.length_c   1.000
_cell.angle_alpha   90.00
_cell.angle_beta   90.00
_cell.angle_gamma   90.00
#
_symmetry.space_group_name_H-M   'P 1'
#
loop_
_entity.id
_entity.type
_entity.pdbx_description
1 polymer ?
#
loop_
_entity_poly.entity_id
_entity_poly.type
_entity_poly.pdbx_seq_one_letter_code
_entity_poly.pdbx_strand_id
1 'polypeptide(L)'
;MNGFLAGTSDSTSAWISTTSWDPSILYEAGLEPASVFIANGLEFWGDVNWMKAGIMYADVVTTVSRRYAEEIQTLDYGWGLDEVLFQRHPRIFGIPNGLDWDAWNPATDSYLAAQYSAADALPAKARNRTALRQEFGLSDDPALPLVGIVSRLVDQKGFDLIAEIAAELRELPLQLVVLGTGHPRYEQLFRDLASSSANIRAHIG
;
A
#
# COMPACT_ATOMS: atom_id res chain seq x y z
N MET A 1 -3.07 -29.32 -27.09
CA MET A 1 -3.75 -29.97 -25.95
C MET A 1 -4.22 -28.85 -25.04
N ASN A 2 -5.53 -28.67 -25.00
CA ASN A 2 -6.23 -27.64 -24.25
C ASN A 2 -6.16 -27.93 -22.75
N GLY A 3 -6.11 -26.86 -21.96
CA GLY A 3 -6.45 -26.88 -20.55
C GLY A 3 -5.28 -26.60 -19.62
N PHE A 4 -5.00 -25.31 -19.41
CA PHE A 4 -4.59 -24.88 -18.07
C PHE A 4 -5.67 -23.94 -17.54
N LEU A 5 -6.13 -24.29 -16.34
CA LEU A 5 -7.34 -23.82 -15.71
C LEU A 5 -7.20 -22.33 -15.38
N ALA A 6 -8.13 -21.54 -15.93
CA ALA A 6 -8.54 -20.26 -15.36
C ALA A 6 -8.96 -20.53 -13.91
N GLY A 7 -8.13 -20.09 -12.97
CA GLY A 7 -8.24 -20.51 -11.58
C GLY A 7 -7.59 -19.55 -10.61
N THR A 8 -7.65 -18.23 -10.85
CA THR A 8 -7.48 -17.20 -9.81
C THR A 8 -8.26 -15.93 -10.18
N SER A 9 -9.10 -15.50 -9.23
CA SER A 9 -9.80 -14.21 -9.03
C SER A 9 -10.15 -13.31 -10.23
N ASP A 10 -11.41 -12.84 -10.25
CA ASP A 10 -11.95 -11.73 -11.08
C ASP A 10 -11.06 -10.47 -11.15
N SER A 11 -10.13 -10.32 -10.20
CA SER A 11 -9.20 -9.19 -10.13
C SER A 11 -8.04 -9.29 -11.12
N THR A 12 -7.57 -10.50 -11.44
CA THR A 12 -6.38 -10.69 -12.29
C THR A 12 -6.74 -10.41 -13.74
N SER A 13 -7.85 -10.99 -14.24
CA SER A 13 -8.41 -10.69 -15.56
C SER A 13 -8.74 -9.20 -15.73
N ALA A 14 -9.31 -8.57 -14.70
CA ALA A 14 -9.54 -7.12 -14.70
C ALA A 14 -8.24 -6.32 -14.76
N TRP A 15 -7.20 -6.70 -14.00
CA TRP A 15 -5.90 -6.01 -14.04
C TRP A 15 -5.21 -6.11 -15.40
N ILE A 16 -5.20 -7.30 -15.98
CA ILE A 16 -4.63 -7.57 -17.31
C ILE A 16 -5.32 -6.64 -18.33
N SER A 17 -6.65 -6.54 -18.29
CA SER A 17 -7.39 -5.67 -19.20
C SER A 17 -7.03 -4.17 -19.06
N THR A 18 -6.55 -3.72 -17.90
CA THR A 18 -6.11 -2.33 -17.67
C THR A 18 -4.64 -2.08 -18.03
N THR A 19 -3.88 -3.14 -18.32
CA THR A 19 -2.45 -3.09 -18.64
C THR A 19 -2.12 -3.74 -19.99
N SER A 20 -3.14 -3.89 -20.82
CA SER A 20 -3.05 -4.43 -22.17
C SER A 20 -3.49 -3.37 -23.18
N TRP A 21 -2.78 -3.31 -24.30
CA TRP A 21 -3.04 -2.39 -25.40
C TRP A 21 -3.19 -3.16 -26.70
N ASP A 22 -4.07 -2.70 -27.59
CA ASP A 22 -4.18 -3.25 -28.93
C ASP A 22 -2.83 -3.15 -29.66
N PRO A 23 -2.39 -4.18 -30.42
CA PRO A 23 -1.11 -4.19 -31.12
C PRO A 23 -0.87 -3.01 -32.08
N SER A 24 -1.92 -2.32 -32.53
CA SER A 24 -1.79 -1.09 -33.33
C SER A 24 -0.99 0.01 -32.62
N ILE A 25 -0.94 0.03 -31.28
CA ILE A 25 -0.15 1.00 -30.51
C ILE A 25 1.36 0.93 -30.82
N LEU A 26 1.85 -0.22 -31.33
CA LEU A 26 3.25 -0.38 -31.69
C LEU A 26 3.65 0.56 -32.83
N TYR A 27 2.76 0.79 -33.80
CA TYR A 27 3.00 1.73 -34.88
C TYR A 27 3.07 3.17 -34.36
N GLU A 28 2.22 3.53 -33.40
CA GLU A 28 2.25 4.85 -32.74
C GLU A 28 3.53 5.04 -31.92
N ALA A 29 4.00 3.98 -31.26
CA ALA A 29 5.25 3.96 -30.51
C ALA A 29 6.51 3.89 -31.39
N GLY A 30 6.36 3.76 -32.73
CA GLY A 30 7.47 3.62 -33.67
C GLY A 30 8.24 2.30 -33.53
N LEU A 31 7.60 1.26 -33.00
CA LEU A 31 8.19 -0.06 -32.83
C LEU A 31 7.76 -1.00 -33.96
N GLU A 32 8.74 -1.68 -34.58
CA GLU A 32 8.46 -2.66 -35.64
C GLU A 32 7.86 -3.94 -35.03
N PRO A 33 6.57 -4.26 -35.29
CA PRO A 33 5.88 -5.36 -34.60
C PRO A 33 6.57 -6.71 -34.77
N ALA A 34 7.15 -6.98 -35.95
CA ALA A 34 7.85 -8.23 -36.21
C ALA A 34 9.05 -8.47 -35.29
N SER A 35 9.60 -7.42 -34.67
CA SER A 35 10.77 -7.49 -33.79
C SER A 35 10.45 -7.56 -32.29
N VAL A 36 9.31 -7.02 -31.87
CA VAL A 36 8.96 -6.85 -30.44
C VAL A 36 7.69 -7.61 -30.02
N PHE A 37 6.75 -7.82 -30.95
CA PHE A 37 5.49 -8.52 -30.69
C PHE A 37 5.68 -10.04 -30.79
N ILE A 38 6.49 -10.57 -29.90
CA ILE A 38 6.84 -11.99 -29.77
C ILE A 38 6.70 -12.43 -28.31
N ALA A 39 6.57 -13.74 -28.07
CA ALA A 39 6.34 -14.29 -26.73
C ALA A 39 7.40 -13.87 -25.69
N ASN A 40 8.68 -13.79 -26.11
CA ASN A 40 9.79 -13.34 -25.26
C ASN A 40 10.02 -11.81 -25.31
N GLY A 41 9.08 -11.06 -25.90
CA GLY A 41 9.09 -9.61 -26.01
C GLY A 41 7.94 -9.01 -25.22
N LEU A 42 7.19 -8.11 -25.83
CA LEU A 42 6.10 -7.37 -25.18
C LEU A 42 4.70 -7.96 -25.40
N GLU A 43 4.57 -9.01 -26.22
CA GLU A 43 3.29 -9.67 -26.47
C GLU A 43 2.82 -10.37 -25.20
N PHE A 44 1.54 -10.22 -24.86
CA PHE A 44 0.96 -10.80 -23.67
C PHE A 44 -0.52 -11.14 -23.93
N TRP A 45 -0.78 -12.41 -24.23
CA TRP A 45 -2.10 -12.97 -24.58
C TRP A 45 -2.79 -12.28 -25.76
N GLY A 46 -2.02 -11.95 -26.78
CA GLY A 46 -2.51 -11.31 -28.00
C GLY A 46 -2.55 -9.79 -27.96
N ASP A 47 -2.25 -9.19 -26.80
CA ASP A 47 -2.15 -7.74 -26.62
C ASP A 47 -0.70 -7.31 -26.34
N VAL A 48 -0.46 -6.02 -26.35
CA VAL A 48 0.80 -5.40 -25.92
C VAL A 48 0.73 -5.15 -24.41
N ASN A 49 1.75 -5.56 -23.65
CA ASN A 49 1.88 -5.18 -22.24
C ASN A 49 3.21 -4.43 -22.01
N TRP A 50 3.11 -3.12 -21.74
CA TRP A 50 4.29 -2.26 -21.55
C TRP A 50 5.12 -2.61 -20.31
N MET A 51 4.49 -3.12 -19.24
CA MET A 51 5.21 -3.55 -18.05
C MET A 51 6.05 -4.80 -18.35
N LYS A 52 5.48 -5.79 -19.05
CA LYS A 52 6.21 -6.95 -19.56
C LYS A 52 7.38 -6.50 -20.43
N ALA A 53 7.16 -5.56 -21.35
CA ALA A 53 8.22 -5.01 -22.18
C ALA A 53 9.38 -4.46 -21.32
N GLY A 54 9.08 -3.62 -20.33
CA GLY A 54 10.08 -3.09 -19.41
C GLY A 54 10.86 -4.18 -18.67
N ILE A 55 10.18 -5.21 -18.19
CA ILE A 55 10.82 -6.34 -17.47
C ILE A 55 11.74 -7.15 -18.40
N MET A 56 11.29 -7.44 -19.62
CA MET A 56 12.01 -8.30 -20.57
C MET A 56 13.24 -7.61 -21.16
N TYR A 57 13.12 -6.33 -21.49
CA TYR A 57 14.19 -5.58 -22.16
C TYR A 57 15.16 -4.88 -21.20
N ALA A 58 14.84 -4.75 -19.91
CA ALA A 58 15.77 -4.17 -18.95
C ALA A 58 16.99 -5.07 -18.69
N ASP A 59 18.16 -4.48 -18.43
CA ASP A 59 19.32 -5.24 -17.96
C ASP A 59 19.09 -5.79 -16.55
N VAL A 60 18.47 -4.98 -15.70
CA VAL A 60 18.16 -5.21 -14.30
C VAL A 60 16.81 -4.60 -13.96
N VAL A 61 16.03 -5.28 -13.12
CA VAL A 61 14.74 -4.79 -12.60
C VAL A 61 14.89 -4.53 -11.10
N THR A 62 14.39 -3.40 -10.62
CA THR A 62 14.43 -3.06 -9.20
C THR A 62 13.04 -2.83 -8.64
N THR A 63 12.85 -3.13 -7.37
CA THR A 63 11.61 -2.83 -6.63
C THR A 63 11.91 -2.34 -5.22
N VAL A 64 10.89 -1.84 -4.51
CA VAL A 64 11.05 -1.07 -3.27
C VAL A 64 11.30 -1.89 -1.99
N SER A 65 11.38 -3.22 -2.09
CA SER A 65 11.77 -4.06 -0.95
C SER A 65 12.30 -5.42 -1.37
N ARG A 66 13.17 -6.01 -0.55
CA ARG A 66 13.76 -7.34 -0.78
C ARG A 66 12.71 -8.44 -0.82
N ARG A 67 11.77 -8.40 0.13
CA ARG A 67 10.69 -9.37 0.20
C ARG A 67 9.71 -9.20 -0.96
N TYR A 68 9.39 -7.97 -1.34
CA TYR A 68 8.50 -7.71 -2.46
C TYR A 68 9.12 -8.18 -3.79
N ALA A 69 10.45 -8.12 -3.95
CA ALA A 69 11.13 -8.72 -5.10
C ALA A 69 10.90 -10.23 -5.23
N GLU A 70 10.76 -10.94 -4.10
CA GLU A 70 10.44 -12.37 -4.08
C GLU A 70 8.94 -12.60 -4.30
N GLU A 71 8.09 -11.79 -3.64
CA GLU A 71 6.62 -11.93 -3.70
C GLU A 71 6.08 -11.75 -5.12
N ILE A 72 6.52 -10.74 -5.87
CA ILE A 72 6.02 -10.49 -7.25
C ILE A 72 6.33 -11.61 -8.24
N GLN A 73 7.19 -12.56 -7.87
CA GLN A 73 7.50 -13.74 -8.68
C GLN A 73 6.56 -14.92 -8.37
N THR A 74 5.60 -14.75 -7.47
CA THR A 74 4.58 -15.76 -7.14
C THR A 74 3.23 -15.40 -7.75
N LEU A 75 2.39 -16.41 -7.96
CA LEU A 75 1.05 -16.25 -8.52
C LEU A 75 0.18 -15.25 -7.75
N ASP A 76 0.34 -15.20 -6.42
CA ASP A 76 -0.49 -14.36 -5.54
C ASP A 76 -0.20 -12.86 -5.69
N TYR A 77 1.02 -12.48 -6.09
CA TYR A 77 1.45 -11.08 -6.11
C TYR A 77 2.07 -10.61 -7.43
N GLY A 78 2.26 -11.51 -8.41
CA GLY A 78 2.79 -11.16 -9.73
C GLY A 78 1.75 -10.68 -10.73
N TRP A 79 0.45 -10.80 -10.40
CA TRP A 79 -0.66 -10.29 -11.22
C TRP A 79 -0.61 -10.77 -12.69
N GLY A 80 -0.18 -12.01 -12.93
CA GLY A 80 -0.04 -12.60 -14.27
C GLY A 80 1.31 -12.36 -14.94
N LEU A 81 2.16 -11.50 -14.37
CA LEU A 81 3.57 -11.34 -14.77
C LEU A 81 4.53 -12.18 -13.92
N ASP A 82 4.03 -13.00 -13.01
CA ASP A 82 4.83 -13.85 -12.13
C ASP A 82 5.81 -14.72 -12.90
N GLU A 83 5.37 -15.39 -13.97
CA GLU A 83 6.27 -16.20 -14.81
C GLU A 83 7.33 -15.34 -15.52
N VAL A 84 6.94 -14.19 -16.05
CA VAL A 84 7.85 -13.23 -16.71
C VAL A 84 8.93 -12.75 -15.72
N LEU A 85 8.51 -12.41 -14.50
CA LEU A 85 9.39 -11.97 -13.43
C LEU A 85 10.28 -13.13 -12.94
N PHE A 86 9.75 -14.34 -12.81
CA PHE A 86 10.50 -15.51 -12.41
C PHE A 86 11.59 -15.89 -13.42
N GLN A 87 11.32 -15.80 -14.72
CA GLN A 87 12.33 -15.97 -15.78
C GLN A 87 13.51 -14.98 -15.65
N ARG A 88 13.26 -13.84 -15.00
CA ARG A 88 14.21 -12.75 -14.77
C ARG A 88 14.80 -12.76 -13.34
N HIS A 89 14.48 -13.75 -12.51
CA HIS A 89 14.84 -13.81 -11.09
C HIS A 89 16.27 -13.33 -10.74
N PRO A 90 17.36 -13.81 -11.38
CA PRO A 90 18.72 -13.40 -11.00
C PRO A 90 19.04 -11.92 -11.27
N ARG A 91 18.12 -11.19 -11.90
CA ARG A 91 18.24 -9.78 -12.29
C ARG A 91 17.17 -8.89 -11.63
N ILE A 92 16.43 -9.41 -10.64
CA ILE A 92 15.46 -8.64 -9.86
C ILE A 92 16.05 -8.33 -8.48
N PHE A 93 16.06 -7.05 -8.10
CA PHE A 93 16.61 -6.63 -6.81
C PHE A 93 15.62 -5.74 -6.04
N GLY A 94 15.48 -6.03 -4.75
CA GLY A 94 14.72 -5.20 -3.84
C GLY A 94 15.61 -4.19 -3.12
N ILE A 95 15.33 -2.90 -3.30
CA ILE A 95 16.02 -1.78 -2.66
C ILE A 95 15.01 -1.10 -1.72
N PRO A 96 15.16 -1.24 -0.39
CA PRO A 96 14.29 -0.58 0.57
C PRO A 96 14.28 0.94 0.40
N ASN A 97 13.10 1.55 0.51
CA ASN A 97 12.98 3.00 0.52
C ASN A 97 13.70 3.59 1.75
N GLY A 98 14.30 4.76 1.56
CA GLY A 98 14.84 5.57 2.65
C GLY A 98 13.78 6.45 3.32
N LEU A 99 14.23 7.25 4.29
CA LEU A 99 13.47 8.31 4.93
C LEU A 99 14.29 9.61 4.88
N ASP A 100 13.62 10.74 4.72
CA ASP A 100 14.24 12.05 4.89
C ASP A 100 14.41 12.34 6.39
N TRP A 101 15.65 12.28 6.86
CA TRP A 101 15.98 12.43 8.28
C TRP A 101 15.96 13.89 8.75
N ASP A 102 15.99 14.87 7.84
CA ASP A 102 15.88 16.28 8.23
C ASP A 102 14.41 16.65 8.42
N ALA A 103 13.55 16.16 7.52
CA ALA A 103 12.10 16.33 7.64
C ALA A 103 11.49 15.50 8.79
N TRP A 104 11.98 14.27 9.01
CA TRP A 104 11.46 13.34 10.02
C TRP A 104 12.41 13.18 11.21
N ASN A 105 12.71 14.30 11.88
CA ASN A 105 13.60 14.30 13.04
C ASN A 105 12.86 14.67 14.34
N PRO A 106 12.61 13.73 15.26
CA PRO A 106 11.91 14.05 16.51
C PRO A 106 12.67 15.05 17.39
N ALA A 107 13.98 15.25 17.19
CA ALA A 107 14.77 16.20 17.97
C ALA A 107 14.59 17.64 17.49
N THR A 108 14.11 17.87 16.27
CA THR A 108 13.97 19.22 15.67
C THR A 108 12.60 19.48 15.08
N ASP A 109 11.71 18.48 15.03
CA ASP A 109 10.35 18.61 14.51
C ASP A 109 9.52 19.56 15.39
N SER A 110 9.13 20.70 14.81
CA SER A 110 8.35 21.74 15.48
C SER A 110 6.85 21.40 15.61
N TYR A 111 6.38 20.35 14.94
CA TYR A 111 4.99 19.89 15.05
C TYR A 111 4.78 19.00 16.29
N LEU A 112 5.86 18.54 16.93
CA LEU A 112 5.78 17.81 18.19
C LEU A 112 5.63 18.77 19.38
N ALA A 113 4.71 18.45 20.29
CA ALA A 113 4.57 19.18 21.55
C ALA A 113 5.83 19.08 22.44
N ALA A 114 6.58 17.98 22.31
CA ALA A 114 7.86 17.76 22.94
C ALA A 114 8.81 17.07 21.96
N GLN A 115 9.83 17.80 21.53
CA GLN A 115 10.98 17.24 20.79
C GLN A 115 11.77 16.27 21.67
N TYR A 116 12.39 15.27 21.05
CA TYR A 116 13.13 14.23 21.76
C TYR A 116 14.20 13.53 20.94
N SER A 117 15.15 12.95 21.66
CA SER A 117 16.16 12.03 21.19
C SER A 117 15.84 10.59 21.64
N ALA A 118 16.70 9.63 21.29
CA ALA A 118 16.58 8.26 21.80
C ALA A 118 16.70 8.18 23.34
N ALA A 119 17.45 9.09 23.97
CA ALA A 119 17.72 9.05 25.40
C ALA A 119 16.52 9.45 26.27
N ASP A 120 15.65 10.34 25.77
CA ASP A 120 14.50 10.92 26.46
C ASP A 120 13.16 10.61 25.77
N ALA A 121 13.16 9.63 24.85
CA ALA A 121 11.99 9.27 24.06
C ALA A 121 10.76 8.90 24.91
N LEU A 122 10.92 8.17 26.01
CA LEU A 122 9.80 7.74 26.84
C LEU A 122 9.02 8.92 27.47
N PRO A 123 9.65 9.81 28.28
CA PRO A 123 8.94 10.94 28.87
C PRO A 123 8.44 11.95 27.82
N ALA A 124 9.16 12.16 26.72
CA ALA A 124 8.71 13.05 25.66
C ALA A 124 7.52 12.47 24.86
N LYS A 125 7.53 11.18 24.53
CA LYS A 125 6.38 10.52 23.90
C LYS A 125 5.15 10.51 24.80
N ALA A 126 5.31 10.43 26.12
CA ALA A 126 4.20 10.61 27.05
C ALA A 126 3.57 12.01 26.93
N ARG A 127 4.39 13.07 26.86
CA ARG A 127 3.91 14.45 26.63
C ARG A 127 3.24 14.61 25.26
N ASN A 128 3.83 14.08 24.19
CA ASN A 128 3.24 14.10 22.86
C ASN A 128 1.90 13.35 22.82
N ARG A 129 1.79 12.21 23.52
CA ARG A 129 0.53 11.45 23.63
C ARG A 129 -0.55 12.24 24.36
N THR A 130 -0.21 12.92 25.47
CA THR A 130 -1.16 13.80 26.19
C THR A 130 -1.60 14.96 25.30
N ALA A 131 -0.68 15.61 24.59
CA ALA A 131 -1.01 16.68 23.65
C ALA A 131 -1.95 16.21 22.53
N LEU A 132 -1.68 15.05 21.92
CA LEU A 132 -2.53 14.47 20.89
C LEU A 132 -3.94 14.14 21.43
N ARG A 133 -4.04 13.62 22.66
CA ARG A 133 -5.35 13.39 23.29
C ARG A 133 -6.12 14.67 23.50
N GLN A 134 -5.46 15.73 23.96
CA GLN A 134 -6.08 17.05 24.15
C GLN A 134 -6.58 17.61 22.82
N GLU A 135 -5.77 17.54 21.77
CA GLU A 135 -6.13 18.00 20.42
C GLU A 135 -7.39 17.31 19.88
N PHE A 136 -7.50 15.99 20.12
CA PHE A 136 -8.65 15.19 19.67
C PHE A 136 -9.79 15.08 20.72
N GLY A 137 -9.70 15.77 21.86
CA GLY A 137 -10.71 15.73 22.92
C GLY A 137 -10.94 14.32 23.48
N LEU A 138 -9.86 13.56 23.65
CA LEU A 138 -9.82 12.24 24.28
C LEU A 138 -9.48 12.36 25.77
N SER A 139 -9.88 11.39 26.58
CA SER A 139 -9.47 11.34 27.99
C SER A 139 -7.95 11.18 28.12
N ASP A 140 -7.35 11.87 29.09
CA ASP A 140 -5.91 11.70 29.38
C ASP A 140 -5.64 10.52 30.33
N ASP A 141 -6.18 9.34 30.01
CA ASP A 141 -5.96 8.13 30.78
C ASP A 141 -4.72 7.38 30.28
N PRO A 142 -3.57 7.41 30.98
CA PRO A 142 -2.36 6.73 30.54
C PRO A 142 -2.48 5.19 30.50
N ALA A 143 -3.51 4.59 31.11
CA ALA A 143 -3.76 3.16 31.05
C ALA A 143 -4.35 2.71 29.70
N LEU A 144 -5.03 3.61 28.97
CA LEU A 144 -5.57 3.30 27.65
C LEU A 144 -4.48 3.44 26.57
N PRO A 145 -4.17 2.39 25.78
CA PRO A 145 -3.30 2.50 24.63
C PRO A 145 -3.93 3.42 23.57
N LEU A 146 -3.10 4.27 22.97
CA LEU A 146 -3.50 5.13 21.86
C LEU A 146 -2.98 4.56 20.55
N VAL A 147 -3.89 4.24 19.64
CA VAL A 147 -3.63 3.72 18.30
C VAL A 147 -3.86 4.85 17.29
N GLY A 148 -2.91 5.05 16.38
CA GLY A 148 -3.02 6.02 15.29
C GLY A 148 -3.07 5.33 13.93
N ILE A 149 -4.01 5.72 13.07
CA ILE A 149 -4.10 5.31 11.67
C ILE A 149 -3.89 6.54 10.80
N VAL A 150 -2.87 6.52 9.94
CA VAL A 150 -2.63 7.54 8.91
C VAL A 150 -2.50 6.83 7.57
N SER A 151 -3.55 6.88 6.75
CA SER A 151 -3.57 6.14 5.48
C SER A 151 -4.64 6.65 4.52
N ARG A 152 -4.42 6.42 3.21
CA ARG A 152 -5.54 6.39 2.25
C ARG A 152 -6.50 5.26 2.62
N LEU A 153 -7.80 5.55 2.63
CA LEU A 153 -8.85 4.62 3.08
C LEU A 153 -9.34 3.75 1.92
N VAL A 154 -8.60 2.68 1.61
CA VAL A 154 -8.88 1.75 0.50
C VAL A 154 -8.62 0.31 0.92
N ASP A 155 -9.18 -0.67 0.19
CA ASP A 155 -9.14 -2.11 0.52
C ASP A 155 -7.73 -2.64 0.69
N GLN A 156 -6.80 -2.16 -0.15
CA GLN A 156 -5.39 -2.53 -0.11
C GLN A 156 -4.73 -2.25 1.27
N LYS A 157 -5.39 -1.48 2.15
CA LYS A 157 -4.92 -1.14 3.49
C LYS A 157 -5.61 -1.95 4.60
N GLY A 158 -6.47 -2.90 4.25
CA GLY A 158 -7.12 -3.80 5.21
C GLY A 158 -8.27 -3.17 5.99
N PHE A 159 -8.91 -2.11 5.45
CA PHE A 159 -10.03 -1.45 6.13
C PHE A 159 -11.33 -2.25 6.07
N ASP A 160 -11.43 -3.21 5.15
CA ASP A 160 -12.42 -4.28 5.15
C ASP A 160 -12.34 -5.10 6.46
N LEU A 161 -11.13 -5.47 6.89
CA LEU A 161 -10.93 -6.18 8.16
C LEU A 161 -11.34 -5.34 9.38
N ILE A 162 -11.07 -4.04 9.35
CA ILE A 162 -11.51 -3.12 10.41
C ILE A 162 -13.04 -3.00 10.44
N ALA A 163 -13.70 -3.02 9.27
CA ALA A 163 -15.15 -3.00 9.18
C ALA A 163 -15.77 -4.25 9.83
N GLU A 164 -15.13 -5.42 9.65
CA GLU A 164 -15.59 -6.68 10.25
C GLU A 164 -15.56 -6.66 11.78
N ILE A 165 -14.57 -5.99 12.38
CA ILE A 165 -14.42 -5.90 13.85
C ILE A 165 -14.90 -4.58 14.44
N ALA A 166 -15.65 -3.77 13.69
CA ALA A 166 -16.02 -2.42 14.09
C ALA A 166 -16.83 -2.38 15.39
N ALA A 167 -17.65 -3.41 15.65
CA ALA A 167 -18.42 -3.51 16.88
C ALA A 167 -17.51 -3.76 18.09
N GLU A 168 -16.63 -4.74 17.99
CA GLU A 168 -15.66 -5.13 19.02
C GLU A 168 -14.67 -3.99 19.30
N LEU A 169 -14.22 -3.29 18.26
CA LEU A 169 -13.28 -2.18 18.35
C LEU A 169 -13.77 -1.06 19.27
N ARG A 170 -15.10 -0.87 19.39
CA ARG A 170 -15.69 0.13 20.30
C ARG A 170 -15.61 -0.27 21.77
N GLU A 171 -15.64 -1.57 22.05
CA GLU A 171 -15.63 -2.13 23.40
C GLU A 171 -14.21 -2.36 23.93
N LEU A 172 -13.21 -2.34 23.04
CA LEU A 172 -11.82 -2.50 23.44
C LEU A 172 -11.37 -1.33 24.35
N PRO A 173 -10.60 -1.61 25.41
CA PRO A 173 -10.09 -0.58 26.30
C PRO A 173 -8.90 0.13 25.65
N LEU A 174 -9.14 0.84 24.55
CA LEU A 174 -8.15 1.60 23.77
C LEU A 174 -8.74 2.92 23.29
N GLN A 175 -7.86 3.78 22.82
CA GLN A 175 -8.19 4.99 22.08
C GLN A 175 -7.69 4.87 20.64
N LEU A 176 -8.48 5.36 19.69
CA LEU A 176 -8.16 5.31 18.27
C LEU A 176 -8.28 6.70 17.64
N VAL A 177 -7.23 7.14 16.95
CA VAL A 177 -7.23 8.35 16.12
C VAL A 177 -6.98 7.95 14.67
N VAL A 178 -7.86 8.38 13.77
CA VAL A 178 -7.78 8.08 12.33
C VAL A 178 -7.63 9.38 11.55
N LEU A 179 -6.67 9.43 10.64
CA LEU A 179 -6.44 10.50 9.69
C LEU A 179 -6.34 9.93 8.27
N GLY A 180 -7.22 10.35 7.37
CA GLY A 180 -7.16 9.93 5.98
C GLY A 180 -8.42 10.18 5.16
N THR A 181 -8.29 10.00 3.85
CA THR A 181 -9.39 10.06 2.87
C THR A 181 -9.31 8.88 1.92
N GLY A 182 -10.43 8.49 1.31
CA GLY A 182 -10.46 7.45 0.29
C GLY A 182 -11.87 7.05 -0.11
N HIS A 183 -12.15 5.75 -0.07
CA HIS A 183 -13.43 5.22 -0.51
C HIS A 183 -14.56 5.65 0.45
N PRO A 184 -15.70 6.19 -0.05
CA PRO A 184 -16.77 6.73 0.81
C PRO A 184 -17.26 5.78 1.90
N ARG A 185 -17.28 4.47 1.61
CA ARG A 185 -17.66 3.43 2.59
C ARG A 185 -16.80 3.43 3.86
N TYR A 186 -15.47 3.60 3.72
CA TYR A 186 -14.56 3.57 4.87
C TYR A 186 -14.52 4.90 5.59
N GLU A 187 -14.65 5.99 4.84
CA GLU A 187 -14.87 7.30 5.44
C GLU A 187 -16.12 7.29 6.33
N GLN A 188 -17.23 6.72 5.83
CA GLN A 188 -18.47 6.62 6.60
C GLN A 188 -18.30 5.71 7.82
N LEU A 189 -17.66 4.54 7.65
CA LEU A 189 -17.34 3.63 8.77
C LEU A 189 -16.63 4.37 9.92
N PHE A 190 -15.57 5.12 9.62
CA PHE A 190 -14.81 5.83 10.66
C PHE A 190 -15.56 7.03 11.24
N ARG A 191 -16.41 7.71 10.46
CA ARG A 191 -17.33 8.73 10.99
C ARG A 191 -18.33 8.11 11.97
N ASP A 192 -18.90 6.96 11.63
CA ASP A 192 -19.87 6.26 12.48
C ASP A 192 -19.22 5.78 13.79
N LEU A 193 -18.01 5.19 13.70
CA LEU A 193 -17.22 4.79 14.87
C LEU A 193 -16.88 5.98 15.77
N ALA A 194 -16.44 7.10 15.19
CA ALA A 194 -16.12 8.31 15.96
C ALA A 194 -17.36 8.95 16.62
N SER A 195 -18.52 8.90 15.96
CA SER A 195 -19.78 9.45 16.50
C SER A 195 -20.37 8.60 17.64
N SER A 196 -20.06 7.30 17.65
CA SER A 196 -20.62 6.32 18.59
C SER A 196 -19.67 5.92 19.72
N SER A 197 -18.46 6.49 19.80
CA SER A 197 -17.49 6.20 20.86
C SER A 197 -16.79 7.44 21.38
N ALA A 198 -16.70 7.56 22.70
CA ALA A 198 -15.91 8.62 23.35
C ALA A 198 -14.40 8.46 23.11
N ASN A 199 -13.93 7.25 22.76
CA ASN A 199 -12.52 6.90 22.63
C ASN A 199 -12.01 6.84 21.17
N ILE A 200 -12.90 7.02 20.18
CA ILE A 200 -12.54 6.98 18.77
C ILE A 200 -12.71 8.38 18.15
N ARG A 201 -11.71 8.83 17.40
CA ARG A 201 -11.73 10.10 16.67
C ARG A 201 -11.25 9.89 15.25
N ALA A 202 -11.93 10.52 14.30
CA ALA A 202 -11.59 10.43 12.89
C ALA A 202 -11.57 11.83 12.26
N HIS A 203 -10.46 12.17 11.62
CA HIS A 203 -10.29 13.33 10.78
C HIS A 203 -10.25 12.85 9.32
N ILE A 204 -11.35 13.07 8.60
CA ILE A 204 -11.51 12.64 7.21
C ILE A 204 -11.47 13.86 6.30
N GLY A 205 -10.48 13.94 5.41
CA GLY A 205 -10.24 15.06 4.51
C GLY A 205 -9.21 14.77 3.44
#